data_AF-A0A3M0J686-F1
#
_entry.id   AF-A0A3M0J686-F1
#
_cell.length_a   1.000
_cell.length_b   1.000
_cell.length_c   1.000
_cell.angle_alpha   90.00
_cell.angle_beta   90.00
_cell.angle_gamma   90.00
#
_symmetry.space_group_name_H-M   'P 1'
#
loop_
_entity.id
_entity.type
_entity.pdbx_description
1 polymer ?
#
loop_
_entity_poly.entity_id
_entity_poly.type
_entity_poly.pdbx_seq_one_letter_code
_entity_poly.pdbx_strand_id
1 'polypeptide(L)'
;MDEEKVLELARPQLALVPLGYSVSLLLWDPHGPGTQLPFQSVVWQVIDTVFQELEALGDDTQSLQTVSLVQVSTHDKAWDLLRPDGRALQVMDVAPLGLMVEEATELAVPDARAAISAYARGLGAIPALFQGECREPGAVCLPWIVERLLEGNSLTFLLLCVSLPDTSREEILGALGLAERVKGVAKTISATLWDPEEELAVRRREIRGLRMELLAGSGLPEQRAAVTQLQRALRELQWDTERWQREVTALGLSLEAALREREAAEWELEALLHSHHQEMQACRQHLLQVLRDQQRLADEQREALERRQRALLQEVLRDAVELAEHNQHLRDARRAGTANATTQSP
;
A
#
# COMPACT_ATOMS: atom_id res chain seq x y z
N MET A 1 -4.64 28.49 -7.72
CA MET A 1 -3.70 28.08 -6.65
C MET A 1 -3.22 26.71 -7.08
N ASP A 2 -1.91 26.49 -7.20
CA ASP A 2 -1.41 25.16 -7.58
C ASP A 2 -1.83 24.16 -6.49
N GLU A 3 -2.45 23.04 -6.87
CA GLU A 3 -3.01 22.04 -5.93
C GLU A 3 -1.95 21.56 -4.92
N GLU A 4 -0.69 21.49 -5.38
CA GLU A 4 0.50 21.17 -4.60
C GLU A 4 0.68 22.07 -3.35
N LYS A 5 0.30 23.35 -3.42
CA LYS A 5 0.42 24.31 -2.31
C LYS A 5 -0.64 24.11 -1.23
N VAL A 6 -1.81 23.58 -1.57
CA VAL A 6 -2.87 23.30 -0.59
C VAL A 6 -2.42 22.15 0.32
N LEU A 7 -1.78 21.14 -0.27
CA LEU A 7 -1.28 19.98 0.45
C LEU A 7 -0.11 20.34 1.38
N GLU A 8 0.82 21.20 0.94
CA GLU A 8 1.91 21.69 1.81
C GLU A 8 1.39 22.35 3.10
N LEU A 9 0.24 23.03 3.04
CA LEU A 9 -0.36 23.71 4.19
C LEU A 9 -1.10 22.75 5.14
N ALA A 10 -1.65 21.66 4.62
CA ALA A 10 -2.42 20.68 5.41
C ALA A 10 -1.56 19.53 5.94
N ARG A 11 -0.42 19.24 5.28
CA ARG A 11 0.46 18.11 5.62
C ARG A 11 0.91 18.09 7.09
N PRO A 12 1.33 19.20 7.72
CA PRO A 12 1.75 19.17 9.13
C PRO A 12 0.67 18.65 10.08
N GLN A 13 -0.60 18.82 9.74
CA GLN A 13 -1.71 18.38 10.58
C GLN A 13 -2.22 17.01 10.20
N LEU A 14 -2.14 16.63 8.92
CA LEU A 14 -2.34 15.25 8.50
C LEU A 14 -1.31 14.30 9.15
N ALA A 15 -0.08 14.76 9.37
CA ALA A 15 0.95 14.02 10.10
C ALA A 15 0.61 13.75 11.59
N LEU A 16 -0.45 14.37 12.14
CA LEU A 16 -0.93 14.10 13.49
C LEU A 16 -1.95 12.95 13.54
N VAL A 17 -2.51 12.54 12.40
CA VAL A 17 -3.46 11.42 12.32
C VAL A 17 -2.84 10.12 12.83
N PRO A 18 -1.63 9.72 12.41
CA PRO A 18 -0.99 8.50 12.94
C PRO A 18 -0.70 8.56 14.45
N LEU A 19 -0.63 9.77 15.02
CA LEU A 19 -0.42 9.99 16.47
C LEU A 19 -1.75 9.96 17.26
N GLY A 20 -2.86 9.62 16.63
CA GLY A 20 -4.17 9.50 17.24
C GLY A 20 -4.97 10.80 17.31
N TYR A 21 -4.56 11.87 16.62
CA TYR A 21 -5.35 13.10 16.58
C TYR A 21 -6.42 13.04 15.49
N SER A 22 -7.63 13.50 15.82
CA SER A 22 -8.71 13.66 14.85
C SER A 22 -8.50 14.93 14.01
N VAL A 23 -8.56 14.79 12.69
CA VAL A 23 -8.39 15.92 11.75
C VAL A 23 -9.62 16.03 10.87
N SER A 24 -10.12 17.25 10.69
CA SER A 24 -11.30 17.57 9.89
C SER A 24 -10.93 18.57 8.80
N LEU A 25 -11.17 18.23 7.54
CA LEU A 25 -10.99 19.14 6.41
C LEU A 25 -12.34 19.59 5.86
N LEU A 26 -12.66 20.87 6.02
CA LEU A 26 -13.85 21.50 5.50
C LEU A 26 -13.52 22.20 4.18
N LEU A 27 -14.16 21.76 3.10
CA LEU A 27 -14.06 22.36 1.78
C LEU A 27 -15.35 23.14 1.50
N TRP A 28 -15.21 24.42 1.18
CA TRP A 28 -16.33 25.27 0.81
C TRP A 28 -16.26 25.64 -0.68
N ASP A 29 -17.34 25.35 -1.40
CA ASP A 29 -17.54 25.69 -2.82
C ASP A 29 -18.90 26.40 -2.99
N PRO A 30 -18.94 27.61 -3.56
CA PRO A 30 -20.20 28.29 -3.89
C PRO A 30 -21.01 27.57 -4.99
N HIS A 31 -20.38 26.80 -5.87
CA HIS A 31 -21.02 26.17 -7.03
C HIS A 31 -21.38 24.69 -6.84
N GLY A 32 -21.15 24.18 -5.63
CA GLY A 32 -21.51 22.83 -5.20
C GLY A 32 -20.55 21.73 -5.66
N PRO A 33 -20.56 20.56 -4.98
CA PRO A 33 -19.67 19.46 -5.30
C PRO A 33 -20.05 18.84 -6.66
N GLY A 34 -19.25 19.10 -7.69
CA GLY A 34 -19.35 18.37 -8.97
C GLY A 34 -19.18 19.17 -10.26
N THR A 35 -19.11 20.49 -10.21
CA THR A 35 -18.90 21.31 -11.43
C THR A 35 -17.44 21.68 -11.66
N GLN A 36 -16.56 21.51 -10.68
CA GLN A 36 -15.14 21.85 -10.81
C GLN A 36 -14.26 20.64 -10.50
N LEU A 37 -13.38 20.31 -11.45
CA LEU A 37 -12.36 19.25 -11.38
C LEU A 37 -11.31 19.34 -10.22
N PRO A 38 -11.08 20.46 -9.48
CA PRO A 38 -10.05 20.46 -8.44
C PRO A 38 -10.44 19.71 -7.15
N PHE A 39 -11.73 19.47 -6.87
CA PHE A 39 -12.14 18.86 -5.59
C PHE A 39 -11.76 17.38 -5.46
N GLN A 40 -11.91 16.61 -6.54
CA GLN A 40 -11.52 15.20 -6.53
C GLN A 40 -10.00 15.06 -6.36
N SER A 41 -9.23 15.95 -7.01
CA SER A 41 -7.77 15.99 -6.88
C SER A 41 -7.35 16.26 -5.44
N VAL A 42 -7.94 17.24 -4.77
CA VAL A 42 -7.63 17.55 -3.35
C VAL A 42 -7.95 16.37 -2.44
N VAL A 43 -9.12 15.74 -2.59
CA VAL A 43 -9.49 14.57 -1.76
C VAL A 43 -8.52 13.41 -1.99
N TRP A 44 -8.15 13.11 -3.23
CA TRP A 44 -7.17 12.06 -3.53
C TRP A 44 -5.81 12.35 -2.93
N GLN A 45 -5.31 13.58 -3.04
CA GLN A 45 -4.03 13.98 -2.46
C GLN A 45 -4.04 13.89 -0.93
N VAL A 46 -5.16 14.26 -0.28
CA VAL A 46 -5.31 14.11 1.18
C VAL A 46 -5.27 12.64 1.57
N ILE A 47 -5.98 11.77 0.84
CA ILE A 47 -5.94 10.32 1.06
C ILE A 47 -4.51 9.81 0.91
N ASP A 48 -3.84 10.09 -0.21
CA ASP A 48 -2.46 9.68 -0.46
C ASP A 48 -1.51 10.16 0.65
N THR A 49 -1.66 11.41 1.10
CA THR A 49 -0.81 11.98 2.16
C THR A 49 -1.03 11.26 3.48
N VAL A 50 -2.28 11.01 3.89
CA VAL A 50 -2.57 10.31 5.15
C VAL A 50 -1.96 8.91 5.13
N PHE A 51 -2.10 8.16 4.03
CA PHE A 51 -1.50 6.84 3.90
C PHE A 51 0.04 6.89 3.90
N GLN A 52 0.65 7.87 3.25
CA GLN A 52 2.11 8.08 3.32
C GLN A 52 2.60 8.36 4.74
N GLU A 53 1.89 9.19 5.50
CA GLU A 53 2.25 9.48 6.90
C GLU A 53 2.01 8.26 7.81
N LEU A 54 1.00 7.42 7.52
CA LEU A 54 0.77 6.13 8.21
C LEU A 54 1.89 5.12 7.92
N GLU A 55 2.31 4.98 6.66
CA GLU A 55 3.43 4.11 6.26
C GLU A 55 4.76 4.58 6.87
N ALA A 56 4.99 5.90 6.91
CA ALA A 56 6.20 6.50 7.46
C ALA A 56 6.35 6.29 8.97
N LEU A 57 5.25 6.11 9.71
CA LEU A 57 5.29 5.84 11.14
C LEU A 57 5.91 4.47 11.45
N GLY A 58 5.93 3.55 10.48
CA GLY A 58 6.82 2.37 10.47
C GLY A 58 6.68 1.43 11.66
N ASP A 59 5.51 1.37 12.29
CA ASP A 59 5.31 0.56 13.49
C ASP A 59 4.89 -0.86 13.10
N ASP A 60 5.48 -1.88 13.74
CA ASP A 60 5.14 -3.32 13.60
C ASP A 60 3.71 -3.65 14.09
N THR A 61 2.89 -2.63 14.36
CA THR A 61 1.53 -2.80 14.86
C THR A 61 0.56 -2.97 13.69
N GLN A 62 -0.23 -4.05 13.73
CA GLN A 62 -1.30 -4.25 12.77
C GLN A 62 -2.33 -3.13 12.92
N SER A 63 -2.35 -2.24 11.95
CA SER A 63 -3.32 -1.15 11.86
C SER A 63 -4.48 -1.56 10.96
N LEU A 64 -5.69 -1.19 11.35
CA LEU A 64 -6.89 -1.34 10.53
C LEU A 64 -7.29 0.05 10.04
N GLN A 65 -7.13 0.31 8.75
CA GLN A 65 -7.65 1.51 8.11
C GLN A 65 -9.03 1.22 7.55
N THR A 66 -10.01 2.03 7.91
CA THR A 66 -11.35 1.98 7.33
C THR A 66 -11.74 3.31 6.71
N VAL A 67 -12.59 3.26 5.69
CA VAL A 67 -13.20 4.43 5.06
C VAL A 67 -14.71 4.29 5.07
N SER A 68 -15.38 5.39 5.37
CA SER A 68 -16.82 5.56 5.21
C SER A 68 -17.08 6.78 4.33
N LEU A 69 -18.19 6.75 3.58
CA LEU A 69 -18.59 7.88 2.76
C LEU A 69 -20.09 8.12 2.93
N VAL A 70 -20.43 9.30 3.42
CA VAL A 70 -21.80 9.64 3.80
C VAL A 70 -22.18 10.98 3.19
N GLN A 71 -23.41 11.06 2.66
CA GLN A 71 -24.03 12.30 2.21
C GLN A 71 -25.02 12.80 3.26
N VAL A 72 -24.83 14.04 3.73
CA VAL A 72 -25.77 14.68 4.65
C VAL A 72 -26.61 15.71 3.90
N SER A 73 -27.92 15.63 4.05
CA SER A 73 -28.87 16.55 3.45
C SER A 73 -29.31 17.65 4.42
N THR A 74 -29.91 18.72 3.90
CA THR A 74 -30.53 19.81 4.68
C THR A 74 -31.73 19.34 5.52
N HIS A 75 -32.24 18.13 5.27
CA HIS A 75 -33.40 17.53 5.95
C HIS A 75 -33.01 16.57 7.09
N ASP A 76 -31.85 16.77 7.71
CA ASP A 76 -31.45 16.03 8.91
C ASP A 76 -31.21 14.53 8.73
N LYS A 77 -30.99 14.11 7.48
CA LYS A 77 -30.75 12.72 7.12
C LYS A 77 -29.39 12.55 6.47
N ALA A 78 -28.64 11.60 7.00
CA ALA A 78 -27.42 11.07 6.41
C ALA A 78 -27.72 9.84 5.55
N TRP A 79 -26.96 9.62 4.50
CA TRP A 79 -27.12 8.50 3.57
C TRP A 79 -25.76 7.89 3.27
N ASP A 80 -25.69 6.57 3.34
CA ASP A 80 -24.48 5.83 3.00
C ASP A 80 -24.27 5.80 1.48
N LEU A 81 -23.11 6.30 1.03
CA LEU A 81 -22.73 6.30 -0.39
C LEU A 81 -21.94 5.05 -0.79
N LEU A 82 -21.32 4.34 0.16
CA LEU A 82 -20.62 3.08 -0.12
C LEU A 82 -21.62 1.93 -0.24
N ARG A 83 -22.74 2.02 0.48
CA ARG A 83 -23.86 1.09 0.40
C ARG A 83 -25.20 1.82 0.31
N PRO A 84 -25.68 2.16 -0.91
CA PRO A 84 -26.92 2.88 -1.10
C PRO A 84 -28.14 1.97 -0.87
N ASP A 85 -28.49 1.76 0.39
CA ASP A 85 -29.61 0.90 0.81
C ASP A 85 -30.96 1.66 0.82
N GLY A 86 -30.93 2.97 0.55
CA GLY A 86 -32.10 3.84 0.64
C GLY A 86 -32.55 4.10 2.08
N ARG A 87 -31.74 3.76 3.09
CA ARG A 87 -32.04 3.99 4.52
C ARG A 87 -31.34 5.27 4.99
N ALA A 88 -32.10 6.13 5.65
CA ALA A 88 -31.56 7.30 6.31
C ALA A 88 -30.85 6.89 7.60
N LEU A 89 -29.62 7.38 7.76
CA LEU A 89 -28.76 7.19 8.92
C LEU A 89 -28.84 8.38 9.87
N GLN A 90 -28.54 8.14 11.14
CA GLN A 90 -28.50 9.15 12.20
C GLN A 90 -27.06 9.60 12.44
N VAL A 91 -26.84 10.91 12.52
CA VAL A 91 -25.54 11.48 12.93
C VAL A 91 -25.53 11.64 14.46
N MET A 92 -24.43 11.27 15.09
CA MET A 92 -24.24 11.23 16.54
C MET A 92 -22.94 11.91 16.93
N ASP A 93 -22.86 12.43 18.17
CA ASP A 93 -21.62 12.91 18.78
C ASP A 93 -21.27 11.96 19.94
N VAL A 94 -20.24 11.15 19.74
CA VAL A 94 -19.85 10.04 20.61
C VAL A 94 -18.47 10.34 21.19
N ALA A 95 -18.39 10.66 22.48
CA ALA A 95 -17.09 10.85 23.13
C ALA A 95 -16.38 9.49 23.33
N PRO A 96 -15.05 9.40 23.13
CA PRO A 96 -14.11 10.46 22.71
C PRO A 96 -13.98 10.64 21.17
N LEU A 97 -14.67 9.81 20.38
CA LEU A 97 -14.56 9.70 18.92
C LEU A 97 -15.05 10.94 18.14
N GLY A 98 -15.94 11.74 18.73
CA GLY A 98 -16.56 12.90 18.11
C GLY A 98 -17.73 12.52 17.20
N LEU A 99 -17.85 13.19 16.05
CA LEU A 99 -18.96 12.99 15.12
C LEU A 99 -18.87 11.63 14.42
N MET A 100 -19.94 10.85 14.54
CA MET A 100 -20.10 9.52 13.95
C MET A 100 -21.44 9.43 13.23
N VAL A 101 -21.56 8.50 12.28
CA VAL A 101 -22.83 8.21 11.61
C VAL A 101 -23.20 6.76 11.92
N GLU A 102 -24.36 6.60 12.55
CA GLU A 102 -24.88 5.31 12.97
C GLU A 102 -25.13 4.43 11.73
N GLU A 103 -24.65 3.19 11.81
CA GLU A 103 -24.75 2.14 10.79
C GLU A 103 -24.09 2.48 9.44
N ALA A 104 -23.25 3.52 9.38
CA ALA A 104 -22.47 3.79 8.17
C ALA A 104 -21.55 2.62 7.83
N THR A 105 -21.48 2.28 6.55
CA THR A 105 -20.57 1.24 6.05
C THR A 105 -19.14 1.72 6.21
N GLU A 106 -18.37 0.94 6.97
CA GLU A 106 -16.93 1.08 7.10
C GLU A 106 -16.26 -0.01 6.27
N LEU A 107 -15.55 0.41 5.21
CA LEU A 107 -14.80 -0.49 4.34
C LEU A 107 -13.34 -0.52 4.77
N ALA A 108 -12.81 -1.69 5.12
CA ALA A 108 -11.39 -1.88 5.35
C ALA A 108 -10.61 -1.66 4.05
N VAL A 109 -9.57 -0.82 4.11
CA VAL A 109 -8.75 -0.44 2.95
C VAL A 109 -7.27 -0.67 3.26
N PRO A 110 -6.55 -1.46 2.45
CA PRO A 110 -5.14 -1.74 2.71
C PRO A 110 -4.21 -0.59 2.33
N ASP A 111 -4.61 0.25 1.37
CA ASP A 111 -3.78 1.32 0.81
C ASP A 111 -4.61 2.51 0.32
N ALA A 112 -3.91 3.58 -0.04
CA ALA A 112 -4.51 4.80 -0.59
C ALA A 112 -5.32 4.54 -1.86
N ARG A 113 -4.87 3.61 -2.71
CA ARG A 113 -5.53 3.29 -3.98
C ARG A 113 -6.90 2.66 -3.75
N ALA A 114 -7.03 1.77 -2.77
CA ALA A 114 -8.29 1.17 -2.38
C ALA A 114 -9.26 2.21 -1.80
N ALA A 115 -8.76 3.13 -0.96
CA ALA A 115 -9.54 4.25 -0.42
C ALA A 115 -10.05 5.19 -1.52
N ILE A 116 -9.19 5.59 -2.47
CA ILE A 116 -9.56 6.41 -3.64
C ILE A 116 -10.60 5.69 -4.50
N SER A 117 -10.43 4.37 -4.71
CA SER A 117 -11.41 3.57 -5.46
C SER A 117 -12.77 3.51 -4.76
N ALA A 118 -12.80 3.40 -3.42
CA ALA A 118 -14.03 3.43 -2.64
C ALA A 118 -14.73 4.79 -2.75
N TYR A 119 -13.97 5.88 -2.65
CA TYR A 119 -14.48 7.24 -2.84
C TYR A 119 -15.10 7.44 -4.23
N ALA A 120 -14.38 7.06 -5.30
CA ALA A 120 -14.87 7.18 -6.68
C ALA A 120 -16.15 6.35 -6.91
N ARG A 121 -16.24 5.16 -6.30
CA ARG A 121 -17.45 4.32 -6.35
C ARG A 121 -18.64 5.02 -5.71
N GLY A 122 -18.45 5.57 -4.51
CA GLY A 122 -19.54 6.24 -3.79
C GLY A 122 -20.02 7.54 -4.45
N LEU A 123 -19.12 8.30 -5.09
CA LEU A 123 -19.53 9.45 -5.92
C LEU A 123 -20.47 9.04 -7.07
N GLY A 124 -20.25 7.86 -7.66
CA GLY A 124 -21.12 7.31 -8.70
C GLY A 124 -22.55 7.00 -8.22
N ALA A 125 -22.78 6.87 -6.90
CA ALA A 125 -24.09 6.60 -6.31
C ALA A 125 -24.91 7.87 -6.02
N ILE A 126 -24.29 9.06 -6.04
CA ILE A 126 -24.94 10.34 -5.74
C ILE A 126 -26.18 10.61 -6.62
N PRO A 127 -26.17 10.38 -7.95
CA PRO A 127 -27.34 10.64 -8.79
C PRO A 127 -28.57 9.79 -8.42
N ALA A 128 -28.41 8.65 -7.75
CA ALA A 128 -29.50 7.74 -7.39
C ALA A 128 -30.31 8.21 -6.17
N LEU A 129 -29.69 8.95 -5.24
CA LEU A 129 -30.34 9.38 -3.99
C LEU A 129 -31.28 10.59 -4.17
N PHE A 130 -31.10 11.35 -5.25
CA PHE A 130 -31.95 12.51 -5.56
C PHE A 130 -33.30 12.17 -6.22
N GLN A 131 -33.60 10.89 -6.49
CA GLN A 131 -34.89 10.48 -7.05
C GLN A 131 -36.00 10.24 -6.01
N GLY A 132 -35.69 10.31 -4.71
CA GLY A 132 -36.67 10.18 -3.63
C GLY A 132 -37.03 11.52 -2.99
N GLU A 133 -38.22 12.05 -3.29
CA GLU A 133 -38.75 13.25 -2.62
C GLU A 133 -38.80 13.05 -1.09
N CYS A 134 -37.98 13.79 -0.33
CA CYS A 134 -38.05 13.83 1.13
C CYS A 134 -38.78 15.10 1.58
N ARG A 135 -40.03 14.94 2.03
CA ARG A 135 -40.90 16.01 2.51
C ARG A 135 -41.18 15.79 4.00
N GLU A 136 -40.37 16.33 4.92
CA GLU A 136 -40.78 16.70 6.28
C GLU A 136 -39.84 17.80 6.86
N PRO A 137 -40.35 18.77 7.66
CA PRO A 137 -39.55 19.80 8.31
C PRO A 137 -39.22 19.43 9.77
N GLY A 138 -37.94 19.23 10.05
CA GLY A 138 -37.34 19.08 11.38
C GLY A 138 -35.94 19.69 11.38
N ALA A 139 -35.36 19.96 12.56
CA ALA A 139 -34.16 20.78 12.78
C ALA A 139 -32.96 20.46 11.86
N VAL A 140 -32.13 21.47 11.58
CA VAL A 140 -31.10 21.41 10.54
C VAL A 140 -29.83 20.70 11.07
N CYS A 141 -29.52 19.49 10.60
CA CYS A 141 -28.27 18.74 10.93
C CYS A 141 -27.02 19.56 10.68
N LEU A 142 -26.97 20.22 9.52
CA LEU A 142 -25.73 20.74 8.97
C LEU A 142 -25.11 21.84 9.86
N PRO A 143 -25.86 22.83 10.37
CA PRO A 143 -25.35 23.75 11.38
C PRO A 143 -24.78 23.06 12.62
N TRP A 144 -25.46 22.04 13.15
CA TRP A 144 -25.00 21.32 14.34
C TRP A 144 -23.74 20.50 14.04
N ILE A 145 -23.66 19.81 12.90
CA ILE A 145 -22.46 19.08 12.46
C ILE A 145 -21.28 20.04 12.31
N VAL A 146 -21.48 21.18 11.63
CA VAL A 146 -20.43 22.18 11.44
C VAL A 146 -19.98 22.77 12.78
N GLU A 147 -20.92 23.06 13.69
CA GLU A 147 -20.60 23.49 15.06
C GLU A 147 -19.75 22.45 15.78
N ARG A 148 -20.14 21.17 15.76
CA ARG A 148 -19.37 20.09 16.38
C ARG A 148 -17.99 19.91 15.74
N LEU A 149 -17.85 20.07 14.42
CA LEU A 149 -16.54 20.07 13.75
C LEU A 149 -15.68 21.25 14.20
N LEU A 150 -16.27 22.44 14.36
CA LEU A 150 -15.58 23.67 14.73
C LEU A 150 -15.31 23.82 16.23
N GLU A 151 -16.02 23.12 17.11
CA GLU A 151 -15.85 23.23 18.57
C GLU A 151 -15.33 21.94 19.22
N GLY A 152 -15.50 20.80 18.55
CA GLY A 152 -15.13 19.49 19.06
C GLY A 152 -13.62 19.22 19.07
N ASN A 153 -13.27 18.03 19.59
CA ASN A 153 -11.90 17.54 19.67
C ASN A 153 -11.36 17.09 18.30
N SER A 154 -11.19 18.04 17.39
CA SER A 154 -10.53 17.81 16.11
C SER A 154 -9.78 19.05 15.63
N LEU A 155 -8.67 18.83 14.91
CA LEU A 155 -7.96 19.87 14.17
C LEU A 155 -8.72 20.18 12.89
N THR A 156 -9.31 21.38 12.79
CA THR A 156 -10.17 21.73 11.65
C THR A 156 -9.49 22.71 10.72
N PHE A 157 -9.47 22.36 9.43
CA PHE A 157 -9.00 23.20 8.35
C PHE A 157 -10.18 23.62 7.49
N LEU A 158 -10.31 24.92 7.24
CA LEU A 158 -11.28 25.45 6.28
C LEU A 158 -10.54 25.88 5.02
N LEU A 159 -10.83 25.20 3.92
CA LEU A 159 -10.35 25.54 2.58
C LEU A 159 -11.49 26.21 1.81
N LEU A 160 -11.26 27.48 1.46
CA LEU A 160 -12.19 28.27 0.66
C LEU A 160 -11.76 28.22 -0.80
N CYS A 161 -12.55 27.53 -1.62
CA CYS A 161 -12.29 27.40 -3.05
C CYS A 161 -13.04 28.52 -3.79
N VAL A 162 -12.29 29.49 -4.30
CA VAL A 162 -12.81 30.62 -5.08
C VAL A 162 -12.20 30.57 -6.47
N SER A 163 -13.06 30.41 -7.48
CA SER A 163 -12.65 30.35 -8.89
C SER A 163 -12.97 31.68 -9.56
N LEU A 164 -11.93 32.45 -9.87
CA LEU A 164 -12.07 33.72 -10.59
C LEU A 164 -12.00 33.45 -12.11
N PRO A 165 -12.92 33.99 -12.93
CA PRO A 165 -13.90 35.05 -12.60
C PRO A 165 -15.29 34.54 -12.18
N ASP A 166 -15.50 33.23 -12.07
CA ASP A 166 -16.83 32.60 -11.92
C ASP A 166 -17.49 32.80 -10.55
N THR A 167 -16.75 33.25 -9.54
CA THR A 167 -17.29 33.58 -8.21
C THR A 167 -17.65 35.06 -8.11
N SER A 168 -18.88 35.35 -7.70
CA SER A 168 -19.36 36.72 -7.50
C SER A 168 -18.69 37.41 -6.31
N ARG A 169 -18.67 38.74 -6.31
CA ARG A 169 -18.12 39.53 -5.19
C ARG A 169 -18.80 39.21 -3.85
N GLU A 170 -20.11 38.96 -3.86
CA GLU A 170 -20.88 38.66 -2.64
C GLU A 170 -20.48 37.30 -2.05
N GLU A 171 -20.30 36.28 -2.89
CA GLU A 171 -19.81 34.96 -2.48
C GLU A 171 -18.38 35.04 -1.93
N ILE A 172 -17.51 35.83 -2.55
CA ILE A 172 -16.13 36.05 -2.06
C ILE A 172 -16.14 36.73 -0.69
N LEU A 173 -16.95 37.78 -0.51
CA LEU A 173 -17.06 38.46 0.78
C LEU A 173 -17.71 37.57 1.85
N GLY A 174 -18.68 36.74 1.46
CA GLY A 174 -19.27 35.72 2.32
C GLY A 174 -18.23 34.70 2.79
N ALA A 175 -17.42 34.17 1.87
CA ALA A 175 -16.35 33.23 2.16
C ALA A 175 -15.31 33.82 3.12
N LEU A 176 -14.85 35.06 2.87
CA LEU A 176 -13.90 35.75 3.75
C LEU A 176 -14.50 36.05 5.12
N GLY A 177 -15.78 36.43 5.17
CA GLY A 177 -16.51 36.61 6.43
C GLY A 177 -16.61 35.32 7.24
N LEU A 178 -16.80 34.16 6.59
CA LEU A 178 -16.75 32.85 7.24
C LEU A 178 -15.34 32.55 7.77
N ALA A 179 -14.30 32.83 6.98
CA ALA A 179 -12.90 32.63 7.38
C ALA A 179 -12.56 33.36 8.68
N GLU A 180 -12.93 34.64 8.78
CA GLU A 180 -12.67 35.46 9.96
C GLU A 180 -13.42 34.95 11.20
N ARG A 181 -14.66 34.47 11.02
CA ARG A 181 -15.42 33.87 12.13
C ARG A 181 -14.80 32.58 12.64
N VAL A 182 -14.34 31.71 11.73
CA VAL A 182 -13.73 30.41 12.09
C VAL A 182 -12.34 30.59 12.70
N LYS A 183 -11.57 31.56 12.22
CA LYS A 183 -10.22 31.87 12.75
C LYS A 183 -10.21 32.24 14.23
N GLY A 184 -11.30 32.81 14.75
CA GLY A 184 -11.44 33.18 16.16
C GLY A 184 -11.76 32.03 17.10
N VAL A 185 -12.02 30.82 16.59
CA VAL A 185 -12.42 29.68 17.42
C VAL A 185 -11.19 29.00 18.02
N ALA A 186 -11.00 29.18 19.33
CA ALA A 186 -9.92 28.53 20.08
C ALA A 186 -10.34 27.10 20.46
N LYS A 187 -9.43 26.14 20.28
CA LYS A 187 -9.66 24.72 20.57
C LYS A 187 -8.60 24.15 21.51
N THR A 188 -9.04 23.28 22.41
CA THR A 188 -8.17 22.36 23.15
C THR A 188 -8.31 20.99 22.49
N ILE A 189 -7.21 20.47 21.95
CA ILE A 189 -7.22 19.25 21.15
C ILE A 189 -6.30 18.23 21.82
N SER A 190 -6.79 17.01 21.98
CA SER A 190 -6.07 15.88 22.55
C SER A 190 -6.18 14.66 21.64
N ALA A 191 -5.18 13.78 21.71
CA ALA A 191 -5.22 12.49 21.01
C ALA A 191 -6.46 11.70 21.45
N THR A 192 -7.18 11.16 20.46
CA THR A 192 -8.35 10.31 20.64
C THR A 192 -7.88 8.88 20.88
N LEU A 193 -7.39 8.61 22.09
CA LEU A 193 -7.10 7.26 22.56
C LEU A 193 -8.43 6.61 22.95
N TRP A 194 -8.95 5.77 22.07
CA TRP A 194 -10.17 5.00 22.33
C TRP A 194 -9.79 3.60 22.79
N ASP A 195 -10.04 3.30 24.06
CA ASP A 195 -9.95 1.94 24.59
C ASP A 195 -11.37 1.36 24.70
N PRO A 196 -11.72 0.33 23.91
CA PRO A 196 -13.05 -0.26 23.93
C PRO A 196 -13.42 -0.79 25.32
N GLU A 197 -12.48 -1.38 26.07
CA GLU A 197 -12.79 -1.94 27.38
C GLU A 197 -13.08 -0.83 28.41
N GLU A 198 -12.28 0.23 28.38
CA GLU A 198 -12.47 1.39 29.25
C GLU A 198 -13.79 2.10 28.94
N GLU A 199 -14.08 2.37 27.66
CA GLU A 199 -15.31 3.06 27.25
C GLU A 199 -16.56 2.23 27.55
N LEU A 200 -16.54 0.93 27.28
CA LEU A 200 -17.63 0.03 27.68
C LEU A 200 -17.83 0.04 29.20
N ALA A 201 -16.76 0.10 29.99
CA ALA A 201 -16.85 0.15 31.46
C ALA A 201 -17.42 1.50 31.95
N VAL A 202 -17.01 2.61 31.34
CA VAL A 202 -17.52 3.98 31.60
C VAL A 202 -19.02 4.04 31.29
N ARG A 203 -19.44 3.64 30.08
CA ARG A 203 -20.85 3.64 29.67
C ARG A 203 -21.72 2.76 30.55
N ARG A 204 -21.23 1.56 30.91
CA ARG A 204 -21.95 0.68 31.86
C ARG A 204 -22.07 1.30 33.25
N ARG A 205 -21.08 2.09 33.70
CA ARG A 205 -21.12 2.80 34.99
C ARG A 205 -22.14 3.94 34.95
N GLU A 206 -22.15 4.73 33.88
CA GLU A 206 -23.13 5.80 33.64
C GLU A 206 -24.57 5.26 33.65
N ILE A 207 -24.83 4.20 32.88
CA ILE A 207 -26.14 3.52 32.84
C ILE A 207 -26.58 3.05 34.23
N ARG A 208 -25.66 2.50 35.04
CA ARG A 208 -25.98 2.10 36.42
C ARG A 208 -26.33 3.32 37.27
N GLY A 209 -25.60 4.43 37.15
CA GLY A 209 -25.88 5.68 37.86
C GLY A 209 -27.27 6.23 37.52
N LEU A 210 -27.55 6.39 36.22
CA LEU A 210 -28.85 6.89 35.72
C LEU A 210 -30.03 6.01 36.18
N ARG A 211 -29.85 4.68 36.21
CA ARG A 211 -30.86 3.75 36.75
C ARG A 211 -31.10 3.99 38.24
N MET A 212 -30.06 4.22 39.03
CA MET A 212 -30.20 4.50 40.46
C MET A 212 -30.90 5.85 40.71
N GLU A 213 -30.60 6.88 39.92
CA GLU A 213 -31.27 8.19 40.00
C GLU A 213 -32.77 8.10 39.68
N LEU A 214 -33.14 7.31 38.67
CA LEU A 214 -34.54 7.04 38.33
C LEU A 214 -35.27 6.28 39.46
N LEU A 215 -34.59 5.33 40.11
CA LEU A 215 -35.14 4.58 41.23
C LEU A 215 -35.24 5.41 42.52
N ALA A 216 -34.38 6.41 42.69
CA ALA A 216 -34.35 7.28 43.87
C ALA A 216 -35.53 8.27 43.95
N GLY A 217 -36.41 8.32 42.93
CA GLY A 217 -37.64 9.11 42.98
C GLY A 217 -37.41 10.62 42.81
N SER A 218 -36.55 11.00 41.86
CA SER A 218 -36.31 12.40 41.45
C SER A 218 -37.58 13.08 40.89
N GLY A 219 -37.57 14.41 40.76
CA GLY A 219 -38.73 15.14 40.23
C GLY A 219 -39.05 14.77 38.76
N LEU A 220 -40.30 14.94 38.32
CA LEU A 220 -40.73 14.69 36.93
C LEU A 220 -39.79 15.22 35.82
N PRO A 221 -39.25 16.47 35.88
CA PRO A 221 -38.32 16.95 34.85
C PRO A 221 -36.95 16.25 34.90
N GLU A 222 -36.46 15.92 36.09
CA GLU A 222 -35.20 15.19 36.30
C GLU A 222 -35.31 13.75 35.81
N GLN A 223 -36.46 13.10 36.05
CA GLN A 223 -36.75 11.78 35.49
C GLN A 223 -36.76 11.79 33.97
N ARG A 224 -37.38 12.79 33.33
CA ARG A 224 -37.39 12.90 31.85
C ARG A 224 -35.99 13.11 31.28
N ALA A 225 -35.17 13.95 31.92
CA ALA A 225 -33.78 14.14 31.54
C ALA A 225 -32.97 12.84 31.70
N ALA A 226 -33.10 12.16 32.85
CA ALA A 226 -32.41 10.91 33.13
C ALA A 226 -32.85 9.77 32.18
N VAL A 227 -34.12 9.69 31.80
CA VAL A 227 -34.59 8.73 30.78
C VAL A 227 -33.97 9.04 29.41
N THR A 228 -33.90 10.32 29.02
CA THR A 228 -33.32 10.72 27.73
C THR A 228 -31.81 10.41 27.70
N GLN A 229 -31.10 10.68 28.79
CA GLN A 229 -29.69 10.33 28.95
C GLN A 229 -29.48 8.82 28.95
N LEU A 230 -30.35 8.05 29.63
CA LEU A 230 -30.28 6.60 29.64
C LEU A 230 -30.49 6.00 28.24
N GLN A 231 -31.45 6.52 27.47
CA GLN A 231 -31.68 6.13 26.08
C GLN A 231 -30.49 6.46 25.18
N ARG A 232 -29.81 7.59 25.42
CA ARG A 232 -28.58 7.93 24.71
C ARG A 232 -27.44 6.98 25.07
N ALA A 233 -27.15 6.81 26.37
CA ALA A 233 -26.06 5.95 26.85
C ALA A 233 -26.25 4.47 26.43
N LEU A 234 -27.50 3.98 26.37
CA LEU A 234 -27.80 2.63 25.88
C LEU A 234 -27.49 2.48 24.38
N ARG A 235 -27.81 3.49 23.57
CA ARG A 235 -27.49 3.50 22.14
C ARG A 235 -25.98 3.56 21.91
N GLU A 236 -25.28 4.44 22.63
CA GLU A 236 -23.81 4.53 22.58
C GLU A 236 -23.16 3.20 23.00
N LEU A 237 -23.65 2.53 24.06
CA LEU A 237 -23.14 1.21 24.47
C LEU A 237 -23.36 0.13 23.40
N GLN A 238 -24.51 0.13 22.73
CA GLN A 238 -24.81 -0.80 21.63
C GLN A 238 -23.84 -0.55 20.48
N TRP A 239 -23.66 0.72 20.10
CA TRP A 239 -22.72 1.15 19.07
C TRP A 239 -21.29 0.70 19.37
N ASP A 240 -20.77 0.99 20.56
CA ASP A 240 -19.42 0.61 20.98
C ASP A 240 -19.20 -0.92 20.90
N THR A 241 -20.22 -1.69 21.30
CA THR A 241 -20.16 -3.15 21.27
C THR A 241 -20.14 -3.69 19.84
N GLU A 242 -21.01 -3.17 18.97
CA GLU A 242 -21.07 -3.60 17.57
C GLU A 242 -19.83 -3.20 16.79
N ARG A 243 -19.34 -1.98 16.99
CA ARG A 243 -18.11 -1.49 16.36
C ARG A 243 -16.91 -2.33 16.77
N TRP A 244 -16.74 -2.59 18.06
CA TRP A 244 -15.67 -3.44 18.55
C TRP A 244 -15.71 -4.85 17.93
N GLN A 245 -16.89 -5.46 17.82
CA GLN A 245 -17.05 -6.76 17.16
C GLN A 245 -16.63 -6.70 15.68
N ARG A 246 -16.98 -5.63 14.96
CA ARG A 246 -16.58 -5.42 13.56
C ARG A 246 -15.07 -5.25 13.42
N GLU A 247 -14.44 -4.46 14.28
CA GLU A 247 -12.99 -4.25 14.26
C GLU A 247 -12.22 -5.54 14.56
N VAL A 248 -12.64 -6.30 15.59
CA VAL A 248 -12.03 -7.61 15.92
C VAL A 248 -12.16 -8.60 14.76
N THR A 249 -13.34 -8.67 14.12
CA THR A 249 -13.54 -9.56 12.97
C THR A 249 -12.73 -9.13 11.75
N ALA A 250 -12.65 -7.83 11.46
CA ALA A 250 -11.86 -7.30 10.36
C ALA A 250 -10.35 -7.54 10.57
N LEU A 251 -9.83 -7.29 11.78
CA LEU A 251 -8.45 -7.59 12.14
C LEU A 251 -8.15 -9.08 12.06
N GLY A 252 -9.07 -9.93 12.52
CA GLY A 252 -8.94 -11.38 12.39
C GLY A 252 -8.80 -11.84 10.93
N LEU A 253 -9.64 -11.30 10.03
CA LEU A 253 -9.57 -11.61 8.60
C LEU A 253 -8.26 -11.07 7.96
N SER A 254 -7.83 -9.87 8.34
CA SER A 254 -6.58 -9.27 7.86
C SER A 254 -5.36 -10.10 8.29
N LEU A 255 -5.31 -10.52 9.56
CA LEU A 255 -4.26 -11.38 10.08
C LEU A 255 -4.20 -12.72 9.33
N GLU A 256 -5.35 -13.36 9.08
CA GLU A 256 -5.40 -14.59 8.30
C GLU A 256 -4.89 -14.41 6.87
N ALA A 257 -5.21 -13.28 6.22
CA ALA A 257 -4.72 -12.96 4.89
C ALA A 257 -3.20 -12.79 4.89
N ALA A 258 -2.66 -12.01 5.83
CA ALA A 258 -1.21 -11.80 5.97
C ALA A 258 -0.45 -13.12 6.23
N LEU A 259 -1.02 -14.04 7.03
CA LEU A 259 -0.42 -15.36 7.25
C LEU A 259 -0.38 -16.19 5.96
N ARG A 260 -1.45 -16.18 5.15
CA ARG A 260 -1.48 -16.88 3.86
C ARG A 260 -0.47 -16.29 2.86
N GLU A 261 -0.33 -14.98 2.83
CA GLU A 261 0.68 -14.30 2.00
C GLU A 261 2.10 -14.66 2.43
N ARG A 262 2.36 -14.72 3.74
CA ARG A 262 3.67 -15.15 4.26
C ARG A 262 3.99 -16.59 3.87
N GLU A 263 3.04 -17.51 4.04
CA GLU A 263 3.21 -18.91 3.64
C GLU A 263 3.47 -19.03 2.13
N ALA A 264 2.74 -18.28 1.30
CA ALA A 264 2.95 -18.27 -0.15
C ALA A 264 4.36 -17.75 -0.52
N ALA A 265 4.81 -16.66 0.12
CA ALA A 265 6.14 -16.11 -0.10
C ALA A 265 7.27 -17.06 0.35
N GLU A 266 7.07 -17.78 1.45
CA GLU A 266 8.00 -18.83 1.91
C GLU A 266 8.11 -19.95 0.87
N TRP A 267 6.98 -20.45 0.34
CA TRP A 267 6.97 -21.45 -0.73
C TRP A 267 7.64 -20.96 -2.02
N GLU A 268 7.40 -19.72 -2.43
CA GLU A 268 8.03 -19.11 -3.60
C GLU A 268 9.55 -19.00 -3.43
N LEU A 269 10.01 -18.61 -2.24
CA LEU A 269 11.43 -18.53 -1.92
C LEU A 269 12.09 -19.91 -1.97
N GLU A 270 11.46 -20.94 -1.40
CA GLU A 270 11.94 -22.32 -1.45
C GLU A 270 12.05 -22.83 -2.89
N ALA A 271 11.04 -22.55 -3.72
CA ALA A 271 11.05 -22.91 -5.13
C ALA A 271 12.21 -22.24 -5.88
N LEU A 272 12.45 -20.95 -5.62
CA LEU A 272 13.54 -20.19 -6.25
C LEU A 272 14.92 -20.71 -5.82
N LEU A 273 15.10 -21.01 -4.53
CA LEU A 273 16.32 -21.62 -4.02
C LEU A 273 16.58 -23.00 -4.64
N HIS A 274 15.53 -23.81 -4.79
CA HIS A 274 15.63 -25.11 -5.42
C HIS A 274 16.04 -24.98 -6.89
N SER A 275 15.42 -24.06 -7.64
CA SER A 275 15.76 -23.78 -9.04
C SER A 275 17.21 -23.33 -9.19
N HIS A 276 17.65 -22.37 -8.38
CA HIS A 276 19.03 -21.89 -8.40
C HIS A 276 20.03 -23.01 -8.10
N HIS A 277 19.69 -23.91 -7.17
CA HIS A 277 20.54 -25.07 -6.89
C HIS A 277 20.66 -26.00 -8.10
N GLN A 278 19.54 -26.29 -8.79
CA GLN A 278 19.54 -27.11 -10.01
C GLN A 278 20.36 -26.47 -11.12
N GLU A 279 20.22 -25.16 -11.35
CA GLU A 279 21.00 -24.43 -12.34
C GLU A 279 22.50 -24.47 -12.03
N MET A 280 22.89 -24.24 -10.76
CA MET A 280 24.28 -24.36 -10.32
C MET A 280 24.85 -25.77 -10.53
N GLN A 281 24.04 -26.80 -10.29
CA GLN A 281 24.43 -28.18 -10.57
C GLN A 281 24.61 -28.42 -12.07
N ALA A 282 23.69 -27.93 -12.91
CA ALA A 282 23.77 -28.06 -14.37
C ALA A 282 25.00 -27.35 -14.93
N CYS A 283 25.28 -26.11 -14.48
CA CYS A 283 26.49 -25.37 -14.84
C CYS A 283 27.77 -26.12 -14.44
N ARG A 284 27.80 -26.69 -13.23
CA ARG A 284 28.93 -27.51 -12.78
C ARG A 284 29.14 -28.74 -13.64
N GLN A 285 28.06 -29.47 -13.95
CA GLN A 285 28.12 -30.67 -14.79
C GLN A 285 28.59 -30.32 -16.21
N HIS A 286 28.07 -29.23 -16.78
CA HIS A 286 28.48 -28.73 -18.09
C HIS A 286 29.97 -28.37 -18.11
N LEU A 287 30.47 -27.63 -17.12
CA LEU A 287 31.89 -27.28 -17.02
C LEU A 287 32.78 -28.54 -16.92
N LEU A 288 32.38 -29.52 -16.12
CA LEU A 288 33.10 -30.79 -16.02
C LEU A 288 33.12 -31.54 -17.35
N GLN A 289 32.01 -31.50 -18.10
CA GLN A 289 31.94 -32.12 -19.41
C GLN A 289 32.88 -31.44 -20.41
N VAL A 290 32.87 -30.11 -20.46
CA VAL A 290 33.78 -29.32 -21.30
C VAL A 290 35.25 -29.64 -20.97
N LEU A 291 35.61 -29.72 -19.69
CA LEU A 291 36.98 -30.06 -19.28
C LEU A 291 37.39 -31.47 -19.73
N ARG A 292 36.50 -32.45 -19.67
CA ARG A 292 36.76 -33.81 -20.17
C ARG A 292 36.97 -33.82 -21.68
N ASP A 293 36.15 -33.06 -22.41
CA ASP A 293 36.26 -32.98 -23.87
C ASP A 293 37.56 -32.29 -24.30
N GLN A 294 38.00 -31.25 -23.57
CA GLN A 294 39.31 -30.61 -23.77
C GLN A 294 40.48 -31.57 -23.51
N GLN A 295 40.40 -32.40 -22.48
CA GLN A 295 41.42 -33.43 -22.21
C GLN A 295 41.51 -34.44 -23.35
N ARG A 296 40.36 -34.95 -23.82
CA ARG A 296 40.32 -35.89 -24.96
C ARG A 296 40.94 -35.28 -26.21
N LEU A 297 40.60 -34.04 -26.54
CA LEU A 297 41.17 -33.34 -27.69
C LEU A 297 42.69 -33.15 -27.55
N ALA A 298 43.18 -32.84 -26.36
CA ALA A 298 44.62 -32.70 -26.11
C ALA A 298 45.37 -34.04 -26.28
N ASP A 299 44.78 -35.13 -25.79
CA ASP A 299 45.35 -36.47 -25.94
C ASP A 299 45.36 -36.91 -27.42
N GLU A 300 44.27 -36.68 -28.16
CA GLU A 300 44.19 -36.96 -29.60
C GLU A 300 45.24 -36.17 -30.39
N GLN A 301 45.43 -34.89 -30.09
CA GLN A 301 46.46 -34.05 -30.71
C GLN A 301 47.86 -34.57 -30.42
N ARG A 302 48.13 -34.97 -29.17
CA ARG A 302 49.41 -35.55 -28.78
C ARG A 302 49.69 -36.83 -29.55
N GLU A 303 48.74 -37.75 -29.60
CA GLU A 303 48.89 -38.99 -30.37
C GLU A 303 49.11 -38.72 -31.86
N ALA A 304 48.39 -37.77 -32.44
CA ALA A 304 48.56 -37.39 -33.84
C ALA A 304 49.97 -36.84 -34.12
N LEU A 305 50.49 -35.99 -33.22
CA LEU A 305 51.87 -35.50 -33.29
C LEU A 305 52.89 -36.62 -33.15
N GLU A 306 52.71 -37.53 -32.19
CA GLU A 306 53.59 -38.68 -32.01
C GLU A 306 53.60 -39.60 -33.24
N ARG A 307 52.42 -39.87 -33.84
CA ARG A 307 52.31 -40.63 -35.09
C ARG A 307 53.07 -39.94 -36.23
N ARG A 308 52.91 -38.62 -36.37
CA ARG A 308 53.61 -37.83 -37.40
C ARG A 308 55.13 -37.82 -37.20
N GLN A 309 55.60 -37.66 -35.96
CA GLN A 309 57.03 -37.72 -35.64
C GLN A 309 57.63 -39.09 -35.94
N ARG A 310 56.93 -40.18 -35.61
CA ARG A 310 57.38 -41.54 -35.93
C ARG A 310 57.47 -41.76 -37.44
N ALA A 311 56.48 -41.30 -38.21
CA ALA A 311 56.50 -41.41 -39.67
C ALA A 311 57.70 -40.66 -40.29
N LEU A 312 57.94 -39.42 -39.86
CA LEU A 312 59.11 -38.64 -40.31
C LEU A 312 60.44 -39.31 -39.93
N LEU A 313 60.56 -39.86 -38.72
CA LEU A 313 61.75 -40.61 -38.31
C LEU A 313 61.96 -41.85 -39.18
N GLN A 314 60.90 -42.57 -39.53
CA GLN A 314 60.99 -43.73 -40.43
C GLN A 314 61.44 -43.33 -41.83
N GLU A 315 60.94 -42.20 -42.37
CA GLU A 315 61.39 -41.66 -43.65
C GLU A 315 62.88 -41.30 -43.61
N VAL A 316 63.33 -40.53 -42.61
CA VAL A 316 64.75 -40.14 -42.46
C VAL A 316 65.66 -41.36 -42.30
N LEU A 317 65.23 -42.38 -41.55
CA LEU A 317 65.99 -43.62 -41.40
C LEU A 317 66.09 -44.38 -42.72
N ARG A 318 65.01 -44.43 -43.51
CA ARG A 318 65.02 -45.06 -44.84
C ARG A 318 65.99 -44.32 -45.77
N ASP A 319 65.88 -43.01 -45.85
CA ASP A 319 66.76 -42.17 -46.67
C ASP A 319 68.23 -42.32 -46.25
N ALA A 320 68.51 -42.42 -44.94
CA ALA A 320 69.86 -42.64 -44.42
C ALA A 320 70.43 -44.01 -44.82
N VAL A 321 69.60 -45.07 -44.82
CA VAL A 321 69.99 -46.41 -45.28
C VAL A 321 70.27 -46.38 -46.79
N GLU A 322 69.37 -45.82 -47.59
CA GLU A 322 69.55 -45.67 -49.04
C GLU A 322 70.83 -44.88 -49.38
N LEU A 323 71.10 -43.78 -48.66
CA LEU A 323 72.34 -43.01 -48.80
C LEU A 323 73.58 -43.80 -48.35
N ALA A 324 73.49 -44.63 -47.31
CA ALA A 324 74.59 -45.46 -46.86
C ALA A 324 74.93 -46.55 -47.88
N GLU A 325 73.91 -47.20 -48.45
CA GLU A 325 74.04 -48.15 -49.55
C GLU A 325 74.66 -47.49 -50.78
N HIS A 326 74.16 -46.32 -51.19
CA HIS A 326 74.72 -45.56 -52.30
C HIS A 326 76.20 -45.17 -52.07
N ASN A 327 76.54 -44.70 -50.87
CA ASN A 327 77.93 -44.39 -50.51
C ASN A 327 78.82 -45.64 -50.48
N GLN A 328 78.29 -46.79 -50.08
CA GLN A 328 79.02 -48.05 -50.09
C GLN A 328 79.32 -48.47 -51.54
N HIS A 329 78.34 -48.40 -52.44
CA HIS A 329 78.55 -48.61 -53.87
C HIS A 329 79.61 -47.67 -54.47
N LEU A 330 79.60 -46.38 -54.10
CA LEU A 330 80.62 -45.42 -54.54
C LEU A 330 82.02 -45.76 -54.01
N ARG A 331 82.14 -46.23 -52.77
CA ARG A 331 83.41 -46.67 -52.18
C ARG A 331 83.94 -47.92 -52.87
N ASP A 332 83.08 -48.88 -53.15
CA ASP A 332 83.45 -50.12 -53.84
C ASP A 332 83.83 -49.84 -55.30
N ALA A 333 83.13 -48.93 -55.98
CA ALA A 333 83.52 -48.45 -57.31
C ALA A 333 84.87 -47.72 -57.31
N ARG A 334 85.16 -46.88 -56.31
CA ARG A 334 86.50 -46.26 -56.14
C ARG A 334 87.59 -47.29 -55.89
N ARG A 335 87.34 -48.30 -55.07
CA ARG A 335 88.28 -49.40 -54.80
C ARG A 335 88.57 -50.22 -56.07
N ALA A 336 87.55 -50.53 -56.85
CA ALA A 336 87.71 -51.20 -58.15
C ALA A 336 88.47 -50.32 -59.17
N GLY A 337 88.23 -49.00 -59.17
CA GLY A 337 89.00 -48.03 -59.96
C GLY A 337 90.48 -47.95 -59.56
N THR A 338 90.80 -48.06 -58.27
CA THR A 338 92.20 -48.11 -57.79
C THR A 338 92.89 -49.47 -58.04
N ALA A 339 92.15 -50.57 -58.13
CA ALA A 339 92.70 -51.89 -58.48
C ALA A 339 93.05 -52.03 -59.97
N ASN A 340 92.38 -51.27 -60.85
CA ASN A 340 92.73 -51.17 -62.26
C ASN A 340 93.96 -50.28 -62.54
N ALA A 341 94.48 -49.55 -61.55
CA ALA A 341 95.71 -48.76 -61.69
C ALA A 341 96.98 -49.54 -61.32
N THR A 342 96.88 -50.70 -60.64
CA THR A 342 98.02 -51.52 -60.22
C THR A 342 98.32 -52.71 -61.14
N THR A 343 97.64 -52.83 -62.29
CA THR A 343 97.90 -53.86 -63.32
C THR A 343 98.49 -53.34 -64.62
N GLN A 344 99.03 -52.11 -64.65
CA GLN A 344 99.89 -51.65 -65.75
C GLN A 344 101.29 -51.24 -65.26
N SER A 345 102.19 -52.22 -65.39
CA SER A 345 103.60 -52.13 -65.80
C SER A 345 104.66 -51.57 -64.84
N PRO A 346 105.96 -51.88 -65.05
CA PRO A 346 106.58 -52.87 -65.95
C PRO A 346 107.25 -54.06 -65.24
#